data_AF-A0A482VGQ5-F1
#
_entry.id   AF-A0A482VGQ5-F1
#
_cell.length_a   1.000
_cell.length_b   1.000
_cell.length_c   1.000
_cell.angle_alpha   90.00
_cell.angle_beta   90.00
_cell.angle_gamma   90.00
#
_symmetry.space_group_name_H-M   'P 1'
#
loop_
_entity.id
_entity.type
_entity.pdbx_description
1 polymer ?
#
loop_
_entity_poly.entity_id
_entity_poly.type
_entity_poly.pdbx_seq_one_letter_code
_entity_poly.pdbx_strand_id
1 'polypeptide(L)'
;YEYIVNYERLELAYYEKNLVKDAYFLFRKYNRTNFCLNVSFTLLDDLDGNNINFTTSIYQLLSNQYKRTGIELNFNVCKYWKNNLYGTAKHLAQFGNLEGCDIKKKHYYLYNFMPDESTFPKYIPLGSYMIQMD
;
A
#
# COMPACT_ATOMS: atom_id res chain seq x y z
N TYR A 1 10.50 15.12 14.84
CA TYR A 1 9.71 14.03 15.39
C TYR A 1 10.09 12.78 14.63
N GLU A 2 10.60 11.78 15.33
CA GLU A 2 10.87 10.44 14.79
C GLU A 2 9.62 9.62 15.12
N TYR A 3 8.95 9.10 14.10
CA TYR A 3 7.85 8.16 14.30
C TYR A 3 8.45 6.79 14.56
N ILE A 4 7.88 6.05 15.52
CA ILE A 4 8.13 4.61 15.66
C ILE A 4 6.82 3.94 15.27
N VAL A 5 6.78 3.32 14.10
CA VAL A 5 5.56 2.65 13.62
C VAL A 5 5.56 1.20 14.06
N ASN A 6 4.45 0.75 14.67
CA ASN A 6 4.23 -0.66 14.96
C ASN A 6 3.06 -1.17 14.12
N TYR A 7 3.31 -2.25 13.38
CA TYR A 7 2.31 -2.86 12.52
C TYR A 7 1.69 -4.08 13.22
N GLU A 8 0.37 -4.03 13.43
CA GLU A 8 -0.34 -5.11 14.11
C GLU A 8 -0.85 -6.17 13.14
N ARG A 9 -1.52 -5.73 12.06
CA ARG A 9 -2.17 -6.62 11.08
C ARG A 9 -2.23 -5.95 9.72
N LEU A 10 -2.11 -6.77 8.68
CA LEU A 10 -2.38 -6.40 7.30
C LEU A 10 -3.05 -7.59 6.60
N GLU A 11 -4.14 -7.33 5.89
CA GLU A 11 -4.99 -8.37 5.32
C GLU A 11 -5.48 -7.96 3.93
N LEU A 12 -5.49 -8.92 3.00
CA LEU A 12 -6.13 -8.77 1.70
C LEU A 12 -7.59 -9.19 1.82
N ALA A 13 -8.50 -8.21 1.89
CA ALA A 13 -9.94 -8.49 2.06
C ALA A 13 -10.60 -8.99 0.77
N TYR A 14 -10.20 -8.44 -0.38
CA TYR A 14 -10.81 -8.75 -1.68
C TYR A 14 -9.82 -8.56 -2.82
N TYR A 15 -10.00 -9.33 -3.90
CA TYR A 15 -9.41 -9.04 -5.20
C TYR A 15 -10.31 -9.59 -6.32
N GLU A 16 -10.30 -8.94 -7.48
CA GLU A 16 -11.10 -9.34 -8.65
C GLU A 16 -10.44 -10.53 -9.36
N LYS A 17 -11.06 -11.71 -9.28
CA LYS A 17 -10.53 -12.96 -9.85
C LYS A 17 -10.50 -12.99 -11.37
N ASN A 18 -11.33 -12.18 -12.03
CA ASN A 18 -11.31 -12.04 -13.49
C ASN A 18 -10.15 -11.17 -13.97
N LEU A 19 -9.58 -10.34 -13.09
CA LEU A 19 -8.46 -9.46 -13.41
C LEU A 19 -7.13 -10.04 -12.94
N VAL A 20 -7.13 -10.78 -11.83
CA VAL A 20 -5.93 -11.27 -11.15
C VAL A 20 -6.05 -12.76 -10.82
N LYS A 21 -4.97 -13.51 -11.09
CA LYS A 21 -4.80 -14.90 -10.64
C LYS A 21 -3.53 -15.07 -9.82
N ASP A 22 -3.41 -16.23 -9.17
CA ASP A 22 -2.24 -16.64 -8.41
C ASP A 22 -1.81 -15.59 -7.37
N ALA A 23 -2.81 -14.90 -6.77
CA ALA A 23 -2.58 -13.86 -5.79
C ALA A 23 -1.98 -14.45 -4.51
N TYR A 24 -0.81 -13.95 -4.15
CA TYR A 24 -0.07 -14.29 -2.96
C TYR A 24 0.16 -13.02 -2.15
N PHE A 25 -0.16 -13.11 -0.86
CA PHE A 25 -0.02 -12.01 0.07
C PHE A 25 0.54 -12.56 1.39
N LEU A 26 1.68 -12.02 1.82
CA LEU A 26 2.29 -12.37 3.09
C LEU A 26 2.86 -11.14 3.77
N PHE A 27 2.25 -10.78 4.89
CA PHE A 27 2.79 -9.82 5.83
C PHE A 27 3.47 -10.56 6.99
N ARG A 28 4.75 -10.29 7.24
CA ARG A 28 5.51 -11.02 8.25
C ARG A 28 6.57 -10.17 8.91
N LYS A 29 7.02 -10.60 10.08
CA LYS A 29 8.21 -10.06 10.73
C LYS A 29 9.46 -10.44 9.90
N TYR A 30 10.25 -9.44 9.51
CA TYR A 30 11.49 -9.62 8.74
C TYR A 30 12.71 -9.73 9.64
N ASN A 31 12.83 -8.83 10.62
CA ASN A 31 13.88 -8.84 11.64
C ASN A 31 13.31 -8.39 13.00
N ARG A 32 14.16 -8.10 14.01
CA ARG A 32 13.67 -7.76 15.37
C ARG A 32 12.73 -6.55 15.38
N THR A 33 12.95 -5.58 14.50
CA THR A 33 12.29 -4.27 14.49
C THR A 33 11.35 -4.06 13.29
N ASN A 34 11.60 -4.73 12.17
CA ASN A 34 10.96 -4.44 10.90
C ASN A 34 10.03 -5.57 10.48
N PHE A 35 8.87 -5.18 9.96
CA PHE A 35 7.97 -6.05 9.22
C PHE A 35 8.16 -5.84 7.73
N CYS A 36 7.93 -6.88 6.95
CA CYS A 36 7.94 -6.79 5.50
C CYS A 36 6.67 -7.36 4.87
N LEU A 37 6.40 -6.88 3.67
CA LEU A 37 5.32 -7.32 2.83
C LEU A 37 5.88 -8.04 1.60
N ASN A 38 5.36 -9.24 1.35
CA ASN A 38 5.49 -9.93 0.08
C ASN A 38 4.13 -9.94 -0.62
N VAL A 39 4.11 -9.51 -1.87
CA VAL A 39 2.95 -9.61 -2.75
C VAL A 39 3.41 -10.21 -4.06
N SER A 40 2.66 -11.15 -4.61
CA SER A 40 2.80 -11.50 -6.02
C SER A 40 1.46 -11.87 -6.61
N PHE A 41 1.29 -11.61 -7.90
CA PHE A 41 0.07 -11.92 -8.61
C PHE A 41 0.31 -11.91 -10.11
N THR A 42 -0.55 -12.56 -10.87
CA THR A 42 -0.53 -12.46 -12.34
C THR A 42 -1.73 -11.66 -12.80
N LEU A 43 -1.45 -10.53 -13.47
CA LEU A 43 -2.47 -9.71 -14.11
C LEU A 43 -2.92 -10.38 -15.41
N LEU A 44 -4.22 -10.43 -15.65
CA LEU A 44 -4.83 -11.16 -16.77
C LEU A 44 -5.11 -10.30 -18.00
N ASP A 45 -5.12 -8.98 -17.85
CA ASP A 45 -5.36 -8.02 -18.93
C ASP A 45 -4.49 -6.76 -18.77
N ASP A 46 -4.26 -6.02 -19.84
CA ASP A 46 -3.57 -4.73 -19.78
C ASP A 46 -4.45 -3.70 -19.07
N LEU A 47 -3.86 -2.93 -18.17
CA LEU A 47 -4.54 -1.87 -17.44
C LEU A 47 -3.89 -0.50 -17.73
N ASP A 48 -4.74 0.50 -17.94
CA ASP A 48 -4.33 1.91 -18.00
C ASP A 48 -4.47 2.54 -16.61
N GLY A 49 -3.34 2.77 -15.94
CA GLY A 49 -3.26 3.40 -14.63
C GLY A 49 -3.77 4.84 -14.57
N ASN A 50 -4.03 5.49 -15.72
CA ASN A 50 -4.75 6.76 -15.74
C ASN A 50 -6.24 6.59 -15.40
N ASN A 51 -6.80 5.38 -15.56
CA ASN A 51 -8.20 5.07 -15.28
C ASN A 51 -8.39 4.35 -13.94
N ILE A 52 -7.33 4.20 -13.16
CA ILE A 52 -7.38 3.55 -11.84
C ILE A 52 -7.15 4.63 -10.79
N ASN A 53 -8.00 4.61 -9.75
CA ASN A 53 -7.85 5.41 -8.56
C ASN A 53 -7.80 4.47 -7.36
N PHE A 54 -6.93 4.75 -6.40
CA PHE A 54 -6.98 4.12 -5.08
C PHE A 54 -7.61 5.10 -4.11
N THR A 55 -8.61 4.63 -3.37
CA THR A 55 -9.23 5.41 -2.30
C THR A 55 -8.79 4.83 -0.97
N THR A 56 -8.30 5.66 -0.07
CA THR A 56 -7.84 5.24 1.24
C THR A 56 -8.58 6.00 2.33
N SER A 57 -9.28 5.25 3.17
CA SER A 57 -9.96 5.76 4.36
C SER A 57 -9.13 5.50 5.61
N ILE A 58 -8.96 6.53 6.44
CA ILE A 58 -8.22 6.43 7.70
C ILE A 58 -9.19 6.45 8.88
N TYR A 59 -9.01 5.50 9.79
CA TYR A 59 -9.74 5.40 11.05
C TYR A 59 -8.77 5.44 12.21
N GLN A 60 -9.14 6.12 13.28
CA GLN A 60 -8.36 6.18 14.51
C GLN A 60 -9.08 5.43 15.62
N LEU A 61 -8.34 4.65 16.40
CA LEU A 61 -8.87 3.98 17.58
C LEU A 61 -9.13 5.01 18.68
N LEU A 62 -10.40 5.23 19.00
CA LEU A 62 -10.84 6.14 20.06
C LEU A 62 -11.88 5.44 20.94
N SER A 63 -11.59 5.31 22.23
CA SER A 63 -12.50 4.63 23.19
C SER A 63 -12.88 3.21 22.75
N ASN A 64 -11.88 2.40 22.39
CA ASN A 64 -12.02 1.00 21.95
C ASN A 64 -12.81 0.78 20.64
N GLN A 65 -13.03 1.84 19.85
CA GLN A 65 -13.68 1.73 18.54
C GLN A 65 -12.89 2.52 17.49
N TYR A 66 -12.77 1.95 16.29
CA TYR A 66 -12.21 2.66 15.15
C TYR A 66 -13.24 3.67 14.64
N LYS A 67 -12.92 4.96 14.75
CA LYS A 67 -13.75 6.06 14.27
C LYS A 67 -13.08 6.68 13.05
N ARG A 68 -13.88 7.00 12.03
CA ARG A 68 -13.39 7.64 10.80
C ARG A 68 -12.81 9.01 11.15
N THR A 69 -11.59 9.30 10.71
CA THR A 69 -10.91 10.58 11.00
C THR A 69 -11.40 11.73 10.12
N GLY A 70 -12.20 11.43 9.09
CA GLY A 70 -12.55 12.36 8.02
C GLY A 70 -11.47 12.50 6.95
N ILE A 71 -10.29 11.89 7.15
CA ILE A 71 -9.22 11.87 6.15
C ILE A 71 -9.52 10.75 5.14
N GLU A 72 -9.76 11.16 3.90
CA GLU A 72 -9.87 10.31 2.73
C GLU A 72 -8.82 10.76 1.73
N LEU A 73 -7.99 9.82 1.27
CA LEU A 73 -6.98 10.08 0.26
C LEU A 73 -7.40 9.39 -1.03
N ASN A 74 -7.53 10.17 -2.10
CA ASN A 74 -7.81 9.65 -3.43
C ASN A 74 -6.62 9.95 -4.34
N PHE A 75 -6.01 8.90 -4.88
CA PHE A 75 -4.88 9.02 -5.78
C PHE A 75 -5.13 8.27 -7.07
N ASN A 76 -4.92 8.95 -8.18
CA ASN A 76 -4.76 8.29 -9.46
C ASN A 76 -3.42 7.56 -9.50
N VAL A 77 -3.43 6.28 -9.91
CA VAL A 77 -2.24 5.41 -9.86
C VAL A 77 -1.10 5.96 -10.70
N CYS A 78 -1.41 6.35 -11.95
CA CYS A 78 -0.37 6.83 -12.85
C CYS A 78 0.21 8.17 -12.38
N LYS A 79 -0.63 9.10 -11.90
CA LYS A 79 -0.14 10.36 -11.32
C LYS A 79 0.71 10.12 -10.07
N TYR A 80 0.28 9.23 -9.19
CA TYR A 80 1.04 8.86 -8.00
C TYR A 80 2.44 8.33 -8.36
N TRP A 81 2.50 7.43 -9.34
CA TRP A 81 3.75 6.83 -9.81
C TRP A 81 4.68 7.85 -10.48
N LYS A 82 4.14 8.65 -11.41
CA LYS A 82 4.91 9.68 -12.15
C LYS A 82 5.44 10.78 -11.24
N ASN A 83 4.61 11.25 -10.31
CA ASN A 83 5.00 12.32 -9.39
C ASN A 83 5.89 11.82 -8.26
N ASN A 84 6.06 10.50 -8.12
CA ASN A 84 6.84 9.87 -7.06
C ASN A 84 6.47 10.46 -5.68
N LEU A 85 5.16 10.50 -5.40
CA LEU A 85 4.61 11.15 -4.21
C LEU A 85 5.28 10.59 -2.96
N TYR A 86 5.91 11.43 -2.14
CA TYR A 86 6.67 11.02 -0.94
C TYR A 86 7.83 10.04 -1.20
N GLY A 87 8.35 9.92 -2.43
CA GLY A 87 9.45 9.00 -2.74
C GLY A 87 9.04 7.54 -2.89
N THR A 88 7.75 7.22 -2.75
CA THR A 88 7.26 5.86 -2.60
C THR A 88 7.37 5.03 -3.89
N ALA A 89 7.14 5.63 -5.06
CA ALA A 89 7.22 4.90 -6.33
C ALA A 89 8.65 4.40 -6.60
N LYS A 90 9.65 5.26 -6.36
CA LYS A 90 11.07 4.88 -6.44
C LYS A 90 11.43 3.83 -5.40
N HIS A 91 10.91 3.97 -4.17
CA HIS A 91 11.16 3.00 -3.11
C HIS A 91 10.57 1.63 -3.44
N LEU A 92 9.30 1.56 -3.87
CA LEU A 92 8.61 0.34 -4.30
C LEU A 92 9.34 -0.38 -5.43
N ALA A 93 9.85 0.37 -6.41
CA ALA A 93 10.60 -0.19 -7.54
C ALA A 93 11.91 -0.91 -7.12
N GLN A 94 12.43 -0.68 -5.92
CA GLN A 94 13.61 -1.40 -5.40
C GLN A 94 13.28 -2.83 -4.95
N PHE A 95 12.01 -3.12 -4.66
CA PHE A 95 11.56 -4.39 -4.09
C PHE A 95 10.77 -5.25 -5.07
N GLY A 96 10.52 -4.76 -6.29
CA GLY A 96 9.59 -5.40 -7.20
C GLY A 96 9.61 -4.84 -8.62
N ASN A 97 8.68 -5.33 -9.44
CA ASN A 97 8.52 -4.93 -10.84
C ASN A 97 7.18 -4.20 -11.09
N LEU A 98 6.61 -3.58 -10.06
CA LEU A 98 5.37 -2.82 -10.15
C LEU A 98 5.53 -1.60 -11.06
N GLU A 99 4.49 -1.36 -11.86
CA GLU A 99 4.35 -0.20 -12.75
C GLU A 99 3.03 0.48 -12.43
N GLY A 100 2.95 1.81 -12.59
CA GLY A 100 1.75 2.56 -12.22
C GLY A 100 0.97 3.20 -13.38
N CYS A 101 1.48 3.19 -14.61
CA CYS A 101 0.82 3.84 -15.75
C CYS A 101 0.41 2.82 -16.81
N ASP A 102 1.37 2.24 -17.53
CA ASP A 102 1.08 1.21 -18.55
C ASP A 102 1.27 -0.17 -17.94
N ILE A 103 0.29 -0.62 -17.16
CA ILE A 103 0.39 -1.85 -16.37
C ILE A 103 0.07 -3.03 -17.28
N LYS A 104 1.10 -3.68 -17.80
CA LYS A 104 0.97 -4.78 -18.76
C LYS A 104 0.53 -6.08 -18.12
N LYS A 105 -0.21 -6.89 -18.87
CA LYS A 105 -0.51 -8.28 -18.54
C LYS A 105 0.80 -9.07 -18.34
N LYS A 106 1.17 -9.31 -17.09
CA LYS A 106 2.32 -10.13 -16.69
C LYS A 106 2.24 -10.53 -15.23
N HIS A 107 3.26 -11.23 -14.77
CA HIS A 107 3.48 -11.50 -13.36
C HIS A 107 4.10 -10.29 -12.66
N TYR A 108 3.44 -9.82 -11.62
CA TYR A 108 3.90 -8.75 -10.74
C TYR A 108 4.30 -9.30 -9.38
N TYR A 109 5.35 -8.73 -8.81
CA TYR A 109 5.82 -9.08 -7.48
C TYR A 109 6.40 -7.88 -6.75
N LEU A 110 6.38 -8.00 -5.44
CA LEU A 110 7.00 -7.13 -4.46
C LEU A 110 7.51 -8.04 -3.33
N TYR A 111 8.83 -8.07 -3.10
CA TYR A 111 9.44 -8.95 -2.10
C TYR A 111 10.16 -8.16 -1.02
N ASN A 112 9.89 -8.52 0.23
CA ASN A 112 10.45 -7.92 1.43
C ASN A 112 10.30 -6.38 1.46
N PHE A 113 9.20 -5.86 0.93
CA PHE A 113 8.94 -4.43 0.97
C PHE A 113 8.74 -3.97 2.40
N MET A 114 9.44 -2.91 2.76
CA MET A 114 9.37 -2.26 4.07
C MET A 114 8.98 -0.80 3.85
N PRO A 115 7.88 -0.31 4.43
CA PRO A 115 7.54 1.10 4.35
C PRO A 115 8.67 1.97 4.92
N ASP A 116 8.99 3.07 4.24
CA ASP A 116 9.96 4.04 4.72
C ASP A 116 9.27 5.06 5.63
N GLU A 117 9.41 4.87 6.94
CA GLU A 117 8.80 5.73 7.97
C GLU A 117 9.29 7.19 7.88
N SER A 118 10.46 7.44 7.28
CA SER A 118 10.97 8.81 7.10
C SER A 118 10.13 9.64 6.11
N THR A 119 9.33 8.97 5.28
CA THR A 119 8.45 9.59 4.28
C THR A 119 7.04 9.88 4.83
N PHE A 120 6.74 9.44 6.05
CA PHE A 120 5.40 9.59 6.61
C PHE A 120 5.08 11.07 6.90
N PRO A 121 3.82 11.51 6.68
CA PRO A 121 3.45 12.90 6.92
C PRO A 121 3.71 13.31 8.37
N LYS A 122 4.43 14.43 8.57
CA LYS A 122 4.92 14.87 9.88
C LYS A 122 3.84 15.31 10.88
N TYR A 123 2.59 15.43 10.46
CA TYR A 123 1.49 15.99 11.26
C TYR A 123 0.39 14.98 11.58
N ILE A 124 0.65 13.68 11.41
CA ILE A 124 -0.28 12.64 11.87
C ILE A 124 -0.16 12.55 13.41
N PRO A 125 -1.26 12.72 14.16
CA PRO A 125 -1.23 12.58 15.61
C PRO A 125 -0.75 11.18 16.04
N LEU A 126 -0.27 11.06 17.28
CA LEU A 126 0.06 9.75 17.83
C LEU A 126 -1.22 8.96 18.12
N GLY A 127 -1.22 7.67 17.78
CA GLY A 127 -2.33 6.77 18.06
C GLY A 127 -2.29 5.49 17.23
N SER A 128 -3.30 4.64 17.44
CA SER A 128 -3.51 3.44 16.63
C SER A 128 -4.46 3.75 15.48
N TYR A 129 -4.07 3.36 14.28
CA TYR A 129 -4.80 3.66 13.05
C TYR A 129 -5.15 2.38 12.31
N MET A 130 -6.34 2.37 11.71
CA MET A 130 -6.72 1.39 10.70
C MET A 130 -6.79 2.14 9.36
N ILE A 131 -6.07 1.61 8.37
CA ILE A 131 -6.05 2.13 7.01
C ILE A 131 -6.79 1.12 6.14
N GLN A 132 -7.86 1.57 5.49
CA GLN A 132 -8.61 0.76 4.55
C GLN A 132 -8.39 1.33 3.15
N MET A 133 -8.00 0.48 2.21
CA MET A 133 -7.84 0.83 0.81
C MET A 133 -8.92 0.11 0.00
N ASP A 134 -9.69 0.89 -0.76
CA ASP A 134 -10.78 0.45 -1.63
C ASP A 134 -10.39 0.63 -3.11
#